data_AF-A0A9W5Z4S1-F1
#
_entry.id   AF-A0A9W5Z4S1-F1
#
_cell.length_a   1.000
_cell.length_b   1.000
_cell.length_c   1.000
_cell.angle_alpha   90.00
_cell.angle_beta   90.00
_cell.angle_gamma   90.00
#
_symmetry.space_group_name_H-M   'P 1'
#
loop_
_entity.id
_entity.type
_entity.pdbx_description
1 polymer ?
#
loop_
_entity_poly.entity_id
_entity_poly.type
_entity_poly.pdbx_seq_one_letter_code
_entity_poly.pdbx_strand_id
1 'polypeptide(L)'
;MLIFLGKLTYPPYATNELFAIIFSNNIQQGEKVVVVHQWTKDAAGQAKANSFAQGSVDKAVVKATGEKEVEIFYADREETYYWYYTSYFL
;
A
#
# COMPACT_ATOMS: atom_id res chain seq x y z
N MET A 1 2.50 5.22 -15.44
CA MET A 1 1.42 4.87 -14.49
C MET A 1 1.37 3.37 -14.31
N LEU A 2 1.56 2.92 -13.06
CA LEU A 2 1.42 1.52 -12.67
C LEU A 2 0.34 1.43 -11.59
N ILE A 3 -0.60 0.50 -11.75
CA ILE A 3 -1.66 0.26 -10.78
C ILE A 3 -1.54 -1.18 -10.32
N PHE A 4 -1.46 -1.37 -9.01
CA PHE A 4 -1.51 -2.66 -8.36
C PHE A 4 -2.86 -2.78 -7.68
N LEU A 5 -3.58 -3.85 -7.98
CA LEU A 5 -4.87 -4.17 -7.40
C LEU A 5 -4.77 -5.54 -6.73
N GLY A 6 -5.21 -5.62 -5.49
CA GLY A 6 -5.13 -6.85 -4.73
C GLY A 6 -6.05 -6.87 -3.53
N LYS A 7 -5.67 -7.72 -2.58
CA LYS A 7 -6.39 -7.95 -1.33
C LYS A 7 -5.52 -7.59 -0.14
N LEU A 8 -6.04 -6.77 0.76
CA LEU A 8 -5.39 -6.41 2.01
C LEU A 8 -5.80 -7.37 3.12
N THR A 9 -4.80 -7.99 3.74
CA THR A 9 -4.93 -8.69 5.01
C THR A 9 -3.96 -8.03 5.98
N TYR A 10 -4.51 -7.30 6.94
CA TYR A 10 -3.76 -6.57 7.96
C TYR A 10 -4.50 -6.70 9.30
N PRO A 11 -4.27 -7.79 10.04
CA PRO A 11 -4.94 -8.00 11.31
C PRO A 11 -4.58 -6.91 12.34
N PRO A 12 -5.53 -6.48 13.18
CA PRO A 12 -6.94 -6.91 13.25
C PRO A 12 -7.88 -6.13 12.31
N TYR A 13 -7.38 -5.17 11.55
CA TYR A 13 -8.20 -4.14 10.88
C TYR A 13 -8.76 -4.56 9.51
N ALA A 14 -8.06 -5.44 8.78
CA ALA A 14 -8.46 -5.90 7.46
C ALA A 14 -8.25 -7.41 7.29
N THR A 15 -9.24 -8.07 6.70
CA THR A 15 -9.18 -9.47 6.26
C THR A 15 -9.74 -9.57 4.84
N ASN A 16 -8.87 -9.83 3.85
CA ASN A 16 -9.24 -10.00 2.44
C ASN A 16 -10.02 -8.83 1.81
N GLU A 17 -9.66 -7.59 2.17
CA GLU A 17 -10.34 -6.37 1.73
C GLU A 17 -9.77 -5.82 0.42
N LEU A 18 -10.54 -4.96 -0.28
CA LEU A 18 -10.05 -4.29 -1.49
C LEU A 18 -8.84 -3.40 -1.17
N PHE A 19 -7.82 -3.46 -2.03
CA PHE A 19 -6.61 -2.66 -1.92
C PHE A 19 -6.07 -2.29 -3.29
N ALA A 20 -5.72 -1.03 -3.48
CA ALA A 20 -5.01 -0.56 -4.67
C ALA A 20 -3.88 0.42 -4.33
N ILE A 21 -2.77 0.28 -5.05
CA ILE A 21 -1.65 1.23 -5.06
C ILE A 21 -1.49 1.77 -6.47
N ILE A 22 -1.44 3.09 -6.60
CA ILE A 22 -1.35 3.81 -7.88
C ILE A 22 -0.06 4.61 -7.86
N PHE A 23 0.88 4.23 -8.73
CA PHE A 23 2.11 4.97 -8.98
C PHE A 23 1.95 5.86 -10.21
N SER A 24 2.34 7.12 -10.09
CA SER A 24 2.25 8.09 -11.18
C SER A 24 3.06 7.65 -12.41
N ASN A 25 4.31 7.21 -12.22
CA ASN A 25 5.17 6.73 -13.28
C ASN A 25 5.62 5.28 -13.08
N ASN A 26 6.54 5.07 -12.11
CA ASN A 26 7.16 3.79 -11.78
C ASN A 26 7.31 3.64 -10.24
N ILE A 27 7.97 2.58 -9.76
CA ILE A 27 8.16 2.29 -8.32
C ILE A 27 9.56 2.72 -7.84
N GLN A 28 10.08 3.85 -8.32
CA GLN A 28 11.39 4.37 -7.92
C GLN A 28 11.27 5.26 -6.69
N GLN A 29 12.31 5.32 -5.86
CA GLN A 29 12.36 6.21 -4.70
C GLN A 29 12.05 7.66 -5.10
N GLY A 30 11.23 8.35 -4.31
CA GLY A 30 10.75 9.71 -4.55
C GLY A 30 9.49 9.80 -5.43
N GLU A 31 9.14 8.77 -6.18
CA GLU A 31 7.95 8.76 -7.04
C GLU A 31 6.66 8.91 -6.22
N LYS A 32 5.74 9.73 -6.70
CA LYS A 32 4.46 9.95 -6.02
C LYS A 32 3.54 8.75 -6.16
N VAL A 33 2.88 8.41 -5.06
CA VAL A 33 2.03 7.25 -4.92
C VAL A 33 0.74 7.59 -4.18
N VAL A 34 -0.34 6.93 -4.58
CA VAL A 34 -1.64 6.93 -3.88
C VAL A 34 -1.98 5.50 -3.47
N VAL A 35 -2.51 5.34 -2.27
CA VAL A 35 -3.02 4.08 -1.76
C VAL A 35 -4.48 4.27 -1.38
N VAL A 36 -5.34 3.39 -1.88
CA VAL A 36 -6.75 3.33 -1.50
C VAL A 36 -7.09 1.92 -1.07
N HIS A 37 -7.86 1.79 -0.01
CA HIS A 37 -8.30 0.48 0.47
C HIS A 37 -9.56 0.58 1.31
N GLN A 38 -10.12 -0.58 1.61
CA GLN A 38 -11.20 -0.73 2.56
C GLN A 38 -10.69 -1.46 3.81
N TRP A 39 -11.12 -1.01 4.98
CA TRP A 39 -10.94 -1.75 6.24
C TRP A 39 -12.08 -2.76 6.42
N THR A 40 -11.82 -3.89 7.07
CA THR A 40 -12.93 -4.71 7.60
C THR A 40 -13.60 -3.95 8.73
N LYS A 41 -12.78 -3.40 9.63
CA LYS A 41 -13.16 -2.49 10.71
C LYS A 41 -11.97 -1.57 11.01
N ASP A 42 -12.18 -0.27 10.94
CA ASP A 42 -11.11 0.69 11.22
C ASP A 42 -10.85 0.84 12.74
N ALA A 43 -9.87 1.67 13.09
CA ALA A 43 -9.50 1.94 14.47
C ALA A 43 -10.59 2.67 15.28
N ALA A 44 -11.50 3.38 14.62
CA ALA A 44 -12.68 3.99 15.25
C ALA A 44 -13.84 3.00 15.43
N GLY A 45 -13.69 1.78 14.91
CA GLY A 45 -14.67 0.73 14.97
C GLY A 45 -15.71 0.75 13.85
N GLN A 46 -15.51 1.58 12.83
CA GLN A 46 -16.38 1.64 11.66
C GLN A 46 -16.11 0.44 10.74
N ALA A 47 -17.14 -0.36 10.50
CA ALA A 47 -17.07 -1.47 9.57
C ALA A 47 -17.00 -0.97 8.12
N LYS A 48 -16.22 -1.66 7.27
CA LYS A 48 -16.12 -1.37 5.82
C LYS A 48 -15.73 0.07 5.48
N ALA A 49 -15.01 0.74 6.39
CA ALA A 49 -14.54 2.11 6.19
C ALA A 49 -13.55 2.18 5.01
N ASN A 50 -13.74 3.15 4.12
CA ASN A 50 -12.79 3.44 3.06
C ASN A 50 -11.64 4.27 3.62
N SER A 51 -10.44 4.03 3.10
CA SER A 51 -9.22 4.72 3.48
C SER A 51 -8.46 5.18 2.24
N PHE A 52 -7.85 6.35 2.36
CA PHE A 52 -7.04 6.98 1.33
C PHE A 52 -5.76 7.51 1.98
N ALA A 53 -4.63 7.25 1.33
CA ALA A 53 -3.35 7.81 1.66
C ALA A 53 -2.62 8.21 0.37
N GLN A 54 -1.73 9.19 0.47
CA GLN A 54 -0.84 9.59 -0.61
C GLN A 54 0.55 9.89 -0.04
N GLY A 55 1.57 9.85 -0.88
CA GLY A 55 2.94 10.22 -0.48
C GLY A 55 3.95 9.90 -1.57
N SER A 56 5.13 9.43 -1.16
CA SER A 56 6.20 9.01 -2.09
C SER A 56 6.78 7.65 -1.72
N VAL A 57 7.31 6.94 -2.72
CA VAL A 57 8.09 5.72 -2.51
C VAL A 57 9.36 6.07 -1.73
N ASP A 58 9.58 5.40 -0.61
CA ASP A 58 10.85 5.47 0.10
C ASP A 58 11.81 4.43 -0.46
N LYS A 59 11.34 3.18 -0.53
CA LYS A 59 12.15 2.04 -0.93
C LYS A 59 11.33 1.04 -1.71
N ALA A 60 11.95 0.47 -2.74
CA ALA A 60 11.37 -0.60 -3.54
C ALA A 60 12.41 -1.70 -3.73
N VAL A 61 12.10 -2.91 -3.28
CA VAL A 61 13.01 -4.06 -3.39
C VAL A 61 12.29 -5.20 -4.09
N VAL A 62 12.97 -5.80 -5.06
CA VAL A 62 12.55 -7.09 -5.64
C VAL A 62 13.25 -8.19 -4.83
N LYS A 63 12.47 -9.03 -4.16
CA LYS A 63 12.99 -10.18 -3.42
C LYS A 63 13.44 -11.27 -4.39
N ALA A 64 14.30 -12.17 -3.90
CA ALA A 64 14.78 -13.33 -4.67
C ALA A 64 13.64 -14.23 -5.19
N THR A 65 12.49 -14.19 -4.53
CA THR A 65 11.26 -14.92 -4.88
C THR A 65 10.42 -14.23 -5.96
N GLY A 66 10.82 -13.06 -6.46
CA GLY A 66 10.05 -12.25 -7.41
C GLY A 66 9.00 -11.34 -6.76
N GLU A 67 8.80 -11.46 -5.45
CA GLU A 67 7.94 -10.58 -4.67
C GLU A 67 8.49 -9.15 -4.66
N LYS A 68 7.60 -8.16 -4.70
CA LYS A 68 7.99 -6.75 -4.57
C LYS A 68 7.60 -6.25 -3.19
N GLU A 69 8.57 -5.66 -2.51
CA GLU A 69 8.35 -4.93 -1.26
C GLU A 69 8.48 -3.44 -1.56
N VAL A 70 7.47 -2.67 -1.16
CA VAL A 70 7.44 -1.23 -1.36
C VAL A 70 7.12 -0.57 -0.03
N GLU A 71 8.01 0.32 0.39
CA GLU A 71 7.84 1.19 1.56
C GLU A 71 7.42 2.58 1.07
N ILE A 72 6.40 3.15 1.71
CA ILE A 72 5.77 4.40 1.29
C ILE A 72 5.77 5.38 2.47
N PHE A 73 6.27 6.58 2.25
CA PHE A 73 6.08 7.71 3.16
C PHE A 73 4.64 8.20 3.12
N TYR A 74 4.08 8.54 4.28
CA TYR A 74 2.76 9.14 4.34
C TYR A 74 2.86 10.66 4.19
N ALA A 75 2.09 11.20 3.24
CA ALA A 75 2.13 12.60 2.82
C ALA A 75 3.56 13.04 2.47
N ASP A 76 3.96 14.25 2.87
CA ASP A 76 5.32 14.77 2.73
C ASP A 76 6.12 14.64 4.03
N ARG A 77 5.75 13.71 4.93
CA ARG A 77 6.48 13.45 6.18
C ARG A 77 7.58 12.42 5.93
N GLU A 78 8.78 12.67 6.43
CA GLU A 78 9.92 11.74 6.41
C GLU A 78 9.77 10.54 7.38
N GLU A 79 8.58 10.35 7.96
CA GLU A 79 8.27 9.22 8.85
C GLU A 79 7.46 8.16 8.07
N THR A 80 8.04 6.97 7.88
CA THR A 80 7.41 5.83 7.20
C THR A 80 6.22 5.30 8.00
N TYR A 81 5.04 5.17 7.38
CA TYR A 81 3.84 4.73 8.10
C TYR A 81 3.26 3.41 7.59
N TYR A 82 3.55 3.02 6.35
CA TYR A 82 2.98 1.80 5.75
C TYR A 82 4.03 0.88 5.16
N TRP A 83 3.90 -0.40 5.50
CA TRP A 83 4.72 -1.50 5.01
C TRP A 83 3.78 -2.42 4.23
N TYR A 84 3.92 -2.48 2.91
CA TYR A 84 3.12 -3.38 2.08
C TYR A 84 4.01 -4.48 1.52
N TYR A 85 3.74 -5.71 1.93
CA TYR A 85 4.26 -6.89 1.25
C TYR A 85 3.31 -7.21 0.11
N THR A 86 3.81 -7.13 -1.13
CA THR A 86 3.03 -7.58 -2.27
C THR A 86 3.68 -8.78 -2.95
N SER A 87 3.15 -9.95 -2.61
CA SER A 87 3.47 -11.21 -3.28
C SER A 87 2.50 -11.37 -4.46
N TYR A 88 2.94 -11.03 -5.67
CA TYR A 88 2.23 -11.45 -6.88
C TYR A 88 2.93 -12.67 -7.47
N PHE A 89 2.19 -13.76 -7.61
CA PHE A 89 2.50 -14.81 -8.57
C PHE A 89 1.85 -14.42 -9.89
N LEU A 90 2.64 -14.44 -10.97
CA LEU A 90 2.15 -14.48 -12.35
C LEU A 90 1.78 -15.92 -12.70
#